data_AF-A0A2Z6QAA9-F1
#
_entry.id   AF-A0A2Z6QAA9-F1
#
_cell.length_a   1.000
_cell.length_b   1.000
_cell.length_c   1.000
_cell.angle_alpha   90.00
_cell.angle_beta   90.00
_cell.angle_gamma   90.00
#
_symmetry.space_group_name_H-M   'P 1'
#
loop_
_entity.id
_entity.type
_entity.pdbx_description
1 polymer ?
#
loop_
_entity_poly.entity_id
_entity_poly.type
_entity_poly.pdbx_seq_one_letter_code
_entity_poly.pdbx_strand_id
1 'polypeptide(L)'
;MINQDTSLHYSITTTKIQNILQPDKDLPITYNTSVQSYLDDTTWIADSLEKMRILTEKSRAFYDLANIQINVDKYKLLTNDSSKCG
;
A
#
# COMPACT_ATOMS: atom_id res chain seq x y z
N MET A 1 6.98 -2.50 14.15
CA MET A 1 6.19 -1.51 13.37
C MET A 1 5.74 -2.14 12.06
N ILE A 2 4.59 -1.74 11.50
CA ILE A 2 4.06 -2.27 10.21
C ILE A 2 5.11 -2.26 9.08
N ASN A 3 5.92 -1.21 8.97
CA ASN A 3 6.95 -1.10 7.94
C ASN A 3 8.15 -2.06 8.14
N GLN A 4 8.28 -2.71 9.29
CA GLN A 4 9.33 -3.68 9.58
C GLN A 4 8.92 -5.13 9.24
N ASP A 5 7.63 -5.39 9.02
CA ASP A 5 7.11 -6.71 8.66
C ASP A 5 7.12 -6.87 7.13
N THR A 6 8.28 -7.26 6.59
CA THR A 6 8.51 -7.38 5.15
C THR A 6 7.62 -8.44 4.49
N SER A 7 7.05 -9.37 5.27
CA SER A 7 6.12 -10.39 4.75
C SER A 7 4.80 -9.80 4.23
N LEU A 8 4.45 -8.60 4.71
CA LEU A 8 3.24 -7.88 4.35
C LEU A 8 3.47 -6.82 3.27
N HIS A 9 4.70 -6.65 2.78
CA HIS A 9 4.99 -5.67 1.74
C HIS A 9 4.40 -6.11 0.41
N TYR A 10 3.86 -5.14 -0.32
CA TYR A 10 3.65 -5.24 -1.74
C TYR A 10 4.90 -4.76 -2.47
N SER A 11 5.38 -5.57 -3.42
CA SER A 11 6.55 -5.26 -4.24
C SER A 11 6.12 -4.93 -5.66
N ILE A 12 6.58 -3.79 -6.17
CA ILE A 12 6.41 -3.41 -7.57
C ILE A 12 7.76 -3.13 -8.19
N THR A 13 8.00 -3.71 -9.37
CA THR A 13 9.18 -3.38 -10.18
C THR A 13 8.73 -2.50 -11.32
N THR A 14 9.35 -1.33 -11.43
CA THR A 14 9.09 -0.36 -12.49
C THR A 14 10.41 0.15 -13.07
N THR A 15 10.35 0.60 -14.32
CA THR A 15 11.51 1.19 -15.00
C THR A 15 11.69 2.62 -14.52
N LYS A 16 12.81 2.93 -13.86
CA LYS A 16 13.19 4.31 -13.57
C LYS A 16 13.83 4.90 -14.81
N ILE A 17 13.10 5.84 -15.41
CA ILE A 17 13.60 6.68 -16.49
C ILE A 17 14.74 7.54 -15.93
N GLN A 18 15.94 7.41 -16.48
CA GLN A 18 17.09 8.22 -16.09
C GLN A 18 17.24 9.44 -17.00
N ASN A 19 17.12 9.24 -18.31
CA ASN A 19 17.26 10.29 -19.30
C ASN A 19 16.40 9.97 -20.52
N ILE A 20 15.54 10.91 -20.91
CA ILE A 20 14.61 10.76 -22.04
C ILE A 20 15.31 10.57 -23.39
N LEU A 21 16.58 10.97 -23.52
CA LEU A 21 17.39 10.86 -24.72
C LEU A 21 18.29 9.60 -24.73
N GLN A 22 18.34 8.84 -23.63
CA GLN A 22 19.12 7.60 -23.51
C GLN A 22 18.27 6.47 -22.90
N PRO A 23 17.23 5.99 -23.62
CA PRO A 23 16.28 4.99 -23.09
C PRO A 23 16.94 3.64 -22.76
N ASP A 24 18.08 3.35 -23.40
CA ASP A 24 18.90 2.16 -23.17
C ASP A 24 19.55 2.13 -21.78
N LYS A 25 19.58 3.26 -21.07
CA LYS A 25 20.16 3.39 -19.72
C LYS A 25 19.14 3.37 -18.59
N ASP A 26 17.87 3.20 -18.91
CA ASP A 26 16.84 3.10 -17.89
C ASP A 26 17.06 1.83 -17.05
N LEU A 27 16.84 1.95 -15.74
CA LEU A 27 17.11 0.85 -14.80
C LEU A 27 15.81 0.36 -14.17
N PRO A 28 15.62 -0.97 -14.02
CA PRO A 28 14.55 -1.50 -13.20
C PRO A 28 14.80 -1.14 -11.73
N ILE A 29 13.77 -0.65 -11.05
CA ILE A 29 13.78 -0.41 -9.61
C ILE A 29 12.59 -1.13 -8.98
N THR A 30 12.89 -1.85 -7.91
CA THR A 30 11.88 -2.47 -7.07
C THR A 30 11.58 -1.56 -5.88
N TYR A 31 10.30 -1.21 -5.73
CA TYR A 31 9.77 -0.53 -4.56
C TYR A 31 9.00 -1.54 -3.72
N ASN A 32 9.23 -1.51 -2.41
CA ASN A 32 8.50 -2.32 -1.44
C ASN A 32 7.73 -1.37 -0.54
N THR A 33 6.42 -1.53 -0.47
CA THR A 33 5.57 -0.74 0.42
C THR A 33 4.34 -1.52 0.84
N SER A 34 3.89 -1.31 2.08
CA SER A 34 2.58 -1.77 2.55
C SER A 34 1.60 -0.61 2.74
N VAL A 35 2.08 0.64 2.69
CA VAL A 35 1.30 1.83 3.04
C VAL A 35 1.81 3.07 2.32
N GLN A 36 0.89 3.91 1.88
CA GLN A 36 1.14 5.27 1.43
C GLN A 36 0.22 6.21 2.20
N SER A 37 0.76 7.31 2.71
CA SER A 37 0.01 8.29 3.49
C SER A 37 0.25 9.69 2.97
N TYR A 38 -0.79 10.52 2.95
CA TYR A 38 -0.70 11.94 2.68
C TYR A 38 -1.72 12.66 3.58
N LEU A 39 -1.22 13.45 4.54
CA LEU A 39 -2.06 14.07 5.58
C LEU A 39 -2.90 13.02 6.34
N ASP A 40 -4.22 13.14 6.33
CA ASP A 40 -5.17 12.22 6.94
C ASP A 40 -5.51 11.00 6.05
N ASP A 41 -5.21 11.07 4.75
CA ASP A 41 -5.46 9.98 3.82
C ASP A 41 -4.39 8.89 3.93
N THR A 42 -4.84 7.65 4.13
CA THR A 42 -3.98 6.46 4.18
C THR A 42 -4.47 5.42 3.18
N THR A 43 -3.57 4.96 2.32
CA THR A 43 -3.81 3.86 1.38
C THR A 43 -2.96 2.66 1.76
N TRP A 44 -3.62 1.55 2.08
CA TRP A 44 -2.98 0.26 2.33
C TRP A 44 -2.84 -0.51 1.02
N ILE A 45 -1.70 -1.17 0.82
CA ILE A 45 -1.38 -1.88 -0.42
C ILE A 45 -0.94 -3.30 -0.07
N ALA A 46 -1.57 -4.30 -0.70
CA ALA A 46 -1.26 -5.72 -0.50
C ALA A 46 -1.57 -6.52 -1.78
N ASP A 47 -0.90 -7.67 -1.94
CA ASP A 47 -1.10 -8.61 -3.07
C ASP A 47 -2.26 -9.59 -2.85
N SER A 48 -2.86 -9.60 -1.67
CA SER A 48 -3.90 -10.54 -1.27
C SER A 48 -4.81 -9.94 -0.21
N LEU A 49 -6.08 -10.39 -0.21
CA LEU A 49 -7.08 -9.94 0.75
C LEU A 49 -6.68 -10.28 2.19
N GLU A 50 -6.03 -11.43 2.40
CA GLU A 50 -5.58 -11.84 3.74
C GLU A 50 -4.50 -10.91 4.29
N LYS A 51 -3.49 -10.54 3.49
CA LYS A 51 -2.49 -9.55 3.92
C LYS A 51 -3.13 -8.18 4.16
N MET A 52 -4.10 -7.77 3.34
CA MET A 52 -4.85 -6.54 3.55
C MET A 52 -5.60 -6.54 4.88
N ARG A 53 -6.26 -7.66 5.22
CA ARG A 53 -6.93 -7.85 6.52
C ARG A 53 -5.95 -7.71 7.68
N ILE A 54 -4.79 -8.37 7.61
CA ILE A 54 -3.75 -8.30 8.64
C ILE A 54 -3.23 -6.85 8.80
N LEU A 55 -2.95 -6.15 7.70
CA LEU A 55 -2.50 -4.75 7.72
C LEU A 55 -3.52 -3.83 8.39
N THR A 56 -4.79 -3.94 7.99
CA THR A 56 -5.88 -3.09 8.50
C THR A 56 -6.23 -3.37 9.97
N GLU A 57 -6.12 -4.62 10.42
CA GLU A 57 -6.27 -4.98 11.84
C GLU A 57 -5.15 -4.39 12.69
N LYS A 58 -3.89 -4.52 12.23
CA LYS A 58 -2.73 -3.90 12.90
C LYS A 58 -2.86 -2.37 12.94
N SER A 59 -3.34 -1.75 11.87
CA SER A 59 -3.53 -0.29 11.83
C SER A 59 -4.63 0.17 12.79
N ARG A 60 -5.75 -0.57 12.88
CA ARG A 60 -6.84 -0.25 13.80
C ARG A 60 -6.37 -0.22 15.25
N ALA A 61 -5.60 -1.22 15.68
CA ALA A 61 -5.03 -1.25 17.02
C ALA A 61 -4.16 -0.01 17.32
N PHE A 62 -3.41 0.49 16.32
CA PHE A 62 -2.64 1.73 16.47
C PHE A 62 -3.54 2.97 16.53
N TYR A 63 -4.55 3.07 15.67
CA TYR A 63 -5.49 4.20 15.66
C TYR A 63 -6.26 4.29 16.98
N ASP A 64 -6.69 3.15 17.53
CA ASP A 64 -7.35 3.07 18.83
C ASP A 64 -6.42 3.56 19.96
N LEU A 65 -5.15 3.14 19.95
CA LEU A 65 -4.14 3.60 20.92
C LEU A 65 -3.88 5.11 20.82
N ALA A 66 -3.86 5.66 19.61
CA ALA A 66 -3.61 7.07 19.34
C ALA A 66 -4.87 7.94 19.45
N ASN A 67 -6.03 7.36 19.76
CA ASN A 67 -7.33 8.03 19.78
C ASN A 67 -7.67 8.74 18.45
N ILE A 68 -7.34 8.08 17.32
CA ILE A 68 -7.62 8.54 15.96
C ILE A 68 -8.92 7.88 15.49
N GLN A 69 -9.90 8.70 15.11
CA GLN A 69 -11.16 8.20 14.56
C GLN A 69 -11.08 8.03 13.03
N ILE A 70 -11.41 6.83 12.56
CA ILE A 70 -11.45 6.51 11.12
C ILE A 70 -12.83 6.86 10.56
N ASN A 71 -12.88 7.60 9.46
CA ASN A 71 -14.12 7.83 8.72
C ASN A 71 -14.44 6.60 7.85
N VAL A 72 -15.30 5.73 8.36
CA VAL A 72 -15.69 4.48 7.68
C VAL A 72 -16.55 4.70 6.43
N ASP A 73 -17.15 5.87 6.25
CA ASP A 73 -17.97 6.16 5.06
C ASP A 73 -17.10 6.53 3.85
N LYS A 74 -15.83 6.87 4.08
CA LYS A 74 -14.89 7.33 3.05
C LYS A 74 -13.94 6.26 2.52
N TYR A 75 -13.84 5.09 3.15
CA TYR A 75 -12.92 4.07 2.65
C TYR A 75 -13.51 3.32 1.45
N LYS A 76 -12.63 2.92 0.52
CA LYS A 76 -12.99 2.08 -0.63
C LYS A 76 -11.94 1.00 -0.83
N LEU A 77 -12.38 -0.24 -1.04
CA LEU A 77 -11.50 -1.31 -1.48
C LEU A 77 -11.31 -1.19 -3.00
N LEU A 78 -10.06 -1.03 -3.44
CA LEU A 78 -9.69 -1.09 -4.85
C LEU A 78 -9.05 -2.44 -5.13
N THR A 79 -9.57 -3.16 -6.12
CA THR A 79 -9.09 -4.49 -6.50
C THR A 79 -9.27 -4.70 -8.00
N ASN A 80 -8.35 -5.45 -8.59
CA ASN A 80 -8.48 -5.89 -9.99
C ASN A 80 -9.37 -7.13 -10.13
N ASP A 81 -9.73 -7.77 -9.01
CA ASP A 81 -10.67 -8.88 -8.99
C ASP A 81 -12.11 -8.33 -9.01
N SER A 82 -12.73 -8.36 -10.19
CA SER A 82 -14.10 -7.88 -10.38
C SER A 82 -15.14 -8.63 -9.55
N SER A 83 -14.86 -9.87 -9.11
CA SER A 83 -15.74 -10.62 -8.21
C SER A 83 -15.75 -10.07 -6.78
N LYS A 84 -14.78 -9.21 -6.45
CA LYS A 84 -14.58 -8.56 -5.15
C LYS A 84 -14.94 -7.08 -5.16
N CYS A 85 -15.33 -6.54 -6.32
CA CYS A 85 -15.86 -5.20 -6.46
C CYS A 85 -17.37 -5.23 -6.14
N GLY A 86 -17.77 -4.61 -5.03
CA GLY A 86 -19.16 -4.32 -4.68
C GLY A 86 -19.59 -2.95 -5.18
#